data_AF-A0A6P5TQN0-F1
#
_entry.id   AF-A0A6P5TQN0-F1
#
_cell.length_a   1.000
_cell.length_b   1.000
_cell.length_c   1.000
_cell.angle_alpha   90.00
_cell.angle_beta   90.00
_cell.angle_gamma   90.00
#
_symmetry.space_group_name_H-M   'P 1'
#
loop_
_entity.id
_entity.type
_entity.pdbx_description
1 polymer ?
#
loop_
_entity_poly.entity_id
_entity_poly.type
_entity_poly.pdbx_seq_one_letter_code
_entity_poly.pdbx_strand_id
1 'polypeptide(L)'
;MSTMVVLSSNVNDHYKEERSMDRKEEALLVEASHADNNDIQESSSELEELPKIRLMRAFVEAQDPSSKEVDDPTIRRFLRARDFDISQASAMFLKYLKWRRTFVPNGFISASEVPNQIAQNKMFLQGSDKKGRPIAVVLGNRHFQDGLKEFKRFVVYGLDKTCARIPPGQEKFIAIGDLEGWGYSNSDIRGYLGALSILQDYYPERLGKMFIVHAPLVFMTVWKIVYPFIDNKTKKKIVFVENKMLKSTLLEEIDESQLPEIYGGQLPLVPI
;
A
#
# COMPACT_ATOMS: atom_id res chain seq x y z
N MET A 1 17.66 53.85 -51.44
CA MET A 1 18.77 52.91 -51.76
C MET A 1 19.57 52.72 -50.48
N SER A 2 19.96 51.56 -49.97
CA SER A 2 19.82 50.13 -50.27
C SER A 2 20.40 49.43 -49.01
N THR A 3 19.63 48.62 -48.29
CA THR A 3 19.81 47.14 -48.12
C THR A 3 20.81 46.67 -47.04
N MET A 4 20.26 45.91 -46.06
CA MET A 4 20.76 44.79 -45.21
C MET A 4 22.27 44.62 -44.92
N VAL A 5 22.68 44.20 -43.72
CA VAL A 5 22.65 42.79 -43.26
C VAL A 5 22.36 42.66 -41.76
N VAL A 6 21.36 41.82 -41.45
CA VAL A 6 21.05 41.24 -40.13
C VAL A 6 21.83 39.94 -40.00
N LEU A 7 22.77 39.83 -39.05
CA LEU A 7 23.35 38.56 -38.62
C LEU A 7 23.76 38.66 -37.15
N SER A 8 22.83 38.39 -36.22
CA SER A 8 23.16 37.99 -34.84
C SER A 8 21.88 37.65 -34.06
N SER A 9 21.22 36.54 -34.38
CA SER A 9 20.19 35.98 -33.48
C SER A 9 20.07 34.46 -33.50
N ASN A 10 20.69 33.73 -34.42
CA ASN A 10 20.44 32.28 -34.55
C ASN A 10 21.45 31.36 -33.84
N VAL A 11 22.47 31.91 -33.17
CA VAL A 11 23.48 31.05 -32.53
C VAL A 11 23.04 30.65 -31.12
N ASN A 12 22.38 31.54 -30.38
CA ASN A 12 22.12 31.33 -28.94
C ASN A 12 20.89 30.45 -28.64
N ASP A 13 19.94 30.36 -29.56
CA ASP A 13 18.76 29.48 -29.42
C ASP A 13 19.09 28.04 -29.83
N HIS A 14 19.95 27.85 -30.84
CA HIS A 14 20.38 26.51 -31.26
C HIS A 14 21.19 25.80 -30.17
N TYR A 15 22.09 26.53 -29.47
CA TYR A 15 22.83 26.01 -28.32
C TYR A 15 21.96 25.68 -27.09
N LYS A 16 20.80 26.34 -26.93
CA LYS A 16 19.88 26.03 -25.82
C LYS A 16 19.02 24.81 -26.12
N GLU A 17 18.61 24.64 -27.37
CA GLU A 17 17.85 23.46 -27.81
C GLU A 17 18.71 22.20 -27.76
N GLU A 18 19.94 22.22 -28.31
CA GLU A 18 20.89 21.09 -28.21
C GLU A 18 21.13 20.69 -26.75
N ARG A 19 21.42 21.65 -25.87
CA ARG A 19 21.66 21.41 -24.43
C ARG A 19 20.41 20.97 -23.66
N SER A 20 19.21 21.17 -24.22
CA SER A 20 17.95 20.66 -23.66
C SER A 20 17.63 19.26 -24.15
N MET A 21 18.04 18.93 -25.38
CA MET A 21 17.89 17.63 -26.01
C MET A 21 18.86 16.62 -25.37
N ASP A 22 20.14 17.02 -25.19
CA ASP A 22 21.16 16.22 -24.51
C ASP A 22 20.74 15.84 -23.08
N ARG A 23 20.14 16.78 -22.33
CA ARG A 23 19.69 16.50 -20.96
C ARG A 23 18.48 15.58 -20.89
N LYS A 24 17.62 15.57 -21.91
CA LYS A 24 16.50 14.62 -22.00
C LYS A 24 17.01 13.23 -22.36
N GLU A 25 17.97 13.14 -23.27
CA GLU A 25 18.58 11.89 -23.70
C GLU A 25 19.40 11.25 -22.57
N GLU A 26 20.16 12.06 -21.81
CA GLU A 26 20.88 11.63 -20.62
C GLU A 26 19.93 11.15 -19.50
N ALA A 27 18.79 11.82 -19.29
CA ALA A 27 17.76 11.37 -18.35
C ALA A 27 17.12 10.04 -18.78
N LEU A 28 16.82 9.87 -20.07
CA LEU A 28 16.29 8.61 -20.63
C LEU A 28 17.28 7.44 -20.49
N LEU A 29 18.58 7.69 -20.68
CA LEU A 29 19.63 6.69 -20.49
C LEU A 29 19.81 6.29 -19.01
N VAL A 30 19.66 7.25 -18.09
CA VAL A 30 19.68 7.00 -16.65
C VAL A 30 18.44 6.21 -16.23
N GLU A 31 17.24 6.53 -16.73
CA GLU A 31 16.02 5.76 -16.47
C GLU A 31 16.10 4.33 -17.02
N ALA A 32 16.59 4.15 -18.25
CA ALA A 32 16.76 2.84 -18.87
C ALA A 32 17.76 1.96 -18.11
N SER A 33 18.89 2.53 -17.65
CA SER A 33 19.88 1.79 -16.85
C SER A 33 19.42 1.45 -15.43
N HIS A 34 18.55 2.27 -14.83
CA HIS A 34 17.92 1.95 -13.54
C HIS A 34 16.83 0.88 -13.68
N ALA A 35 16.07 0.89 -14.79
CA ALA A 35 15.11 -0.15 -15.10
C ALA A 35 15.81 -1.51 -15.32
N ASP A 36 16.85 -1.55 -16.16
CA ASP A 36 17.63 -2.77 -16.43
C ASP A 36 18.26 -3.35 -15.14
N ASN A 37 18.82 -2.51 -14.28
CA ASN A 37 19.40 -2.99 -13.02
C ASN A 37 18.35 -3.51 -12.03
N ASN A 38 17.18 -2.88 -11.96
CA ASN A 38 16.08 -3.37 -11.12
C ASN A 38 15.53 -4.70 -11.65
N ASP A 39 15.33 -4.82 -12.97
CA ASP A 39 14.81 -6.04 -13.60
C ASP A 39 15.78 -7.23 -13.44
N ILE A 40 17.10 -6.98 -13.58
CA ILE A 40 18.13 -8.01 -13.35
C ILE A 40 18.16 -8.46 -11.89
N GLN A 41 18.10 -7.52 -10.94
CA GLN A 41 18.13 -7.83 -9.52
C GLN A 41 16.85 -8.54 -9.05
N GLU A 42 15.70 -8.14 -9.60
CA GLU A 42 14.41 -8.77 -9.31
C GLU A 42 14.37 -10.19 -9.88
N SER A 43 14.80 -10.42 -11.12
CA SER A 43 14.85 -11.77 -11.71
C SER A 43 15.83 -12.72 -10.97
N SER A 44 16.98 -12.21 -10.52
CA SER A 44 17.93 -13.00 -9.71
C SER A 44 17.32 -13.39 -8.37
N SER A 45 16.58 -12.49 -7.73
CA SER A 45 15.91 -12.77 -6.45
C SER A 45 14.77 -13.80 -6.61
N GLU A 46 14.02 -13.76 -7.72
CA GLU A 46 12.95 -14.72 -7.98
C GLU A 46 13.47 -16.15 -8.18
N LEU A 47 14.62 -16.30 -8.83
CA LEU A 47 15.27 -17.61 -9.02
C LEU A 47 15.71 -18.25 -7.69
N GLU A 48 16.14 -17.45 -6.72
CA GLU A 48 16.52 -17.93 -5.39
C GLU A 48 15.31 -18.28 -4.50
N GLU A 49 14.18 -17.61 -4.70
CA GLU A 49 12.95 -17.85 -3.93
C GLU A 49 12.19 -19.10 -4.43
N LEU A 50 12.27 -19.42 -5.72
CA LEU A 50 11.47 -20.48 -6.35
C LEU A 50 11.62 -21.87 -5.71
N PRO A 51 12.83 -22.36 -5.34
CA PRO A 51 12.97 -23.63 -4.65
C PRO A 51 12.24 -23.64 -3.30
N LYS A 52 12.26 -22.52 -2.55
CA LYS A 52 11.58 -22.41 -1.26
C LYS A 52 10.06 -22.39 -1.41
N ILE A 53 9.56 -21.71 -2.45
CA ILE A 53 8.14 -21.73 -2.81
C ILE A 53 7.69 -23.17 -3.10
N ARG A 54 8.43 -23.92 -3.92
CA ARG A 54 8.11 -25.31 -4.25
C ARG A 54 8.12 -26.22 -3.02
N LEU A 55 9.11 -26.08 -2.13
CA LEU A 55 9.20 -26.85 -0.90
C LEU A 55 8.02 -26.57 0.05
N MET A 56 7.71 -25.29 0.28
CA MET A 56 6.57 -24.92 1.10
C MET A 56 5.27 -25.43 0.49
N ARG A 57 5.08 -25.29 -0.83
CA ARG A 57 3.91 -25.78 -1.56
C ARG A 57 3.69 -27.27 -1.32
N ALA A 58 4.72 -28.09 -1.52
CA ALA A 58 4.63 -29.54 -1.27
C ALA A 58 4.24 -29.85 0.18
N PHE A 59 4.80 -29.12 1.15
CA PHE A 59 4.50 -29.32 2.57
C PHE A 59 3.06 -28.94 2.96
N VAL A 60 2.56 -27.81 2.46
CA VAL A 60 1.19 -27.34 2.79
C VAL A 60 0.13 -28.12 2.02
N GLU A 61 0.39 -28.56 0.80
CA GLU A 61 -0.54 -29.40 0.02
C GLU A 61 -0.78 -30.76 0.66
N ALA A 62 0.23 -31.33 1.32
CA ALA A 62 0.10 -32.58 2.06
C ALA A 62 -0.84 -32.46 3.28
N GLN A 63 -1.00 -31.25 3.83
CA GLN A 63 -1.84 -31.00 5.00
C GLN A 63 -3.22 -30.41 4.65
N ASP A 64 -3.26 -29.60 3.59
CA ASP A 64 -4.46 -28.93 3.11
C ASP A 64 -4.47 -28.88 1.58
N PRO A 65 -5.12 -29.86 0.92
CA PRO A 65 -5.12 -29.97 -0.53
C PRO A 65 -5.67 -28.74 -1.28
N SER A 66 -6.50 -27.91 -0.62
CA SER A 66 -7.03 -26.69 -1.26
C SER A 66 -5.95 -25.63 -1.50
N SER A 67 -4.75 -25.78 -0.90
CA SER A 67 -3.61 -24.89 -1.17
C SER A 67 -3.12 -24.92 -2.61
N LYS A 68 -3.49 -25.94 -3.40
CA LYS A 68 -3.20 -26.02 -4.84
C LYS A 68 -3.78 -24.87 -5.65
N GLU A 69 -4.88 -24.28 -5.18
CA GLU A 69 -5.55 -23.15 -5.85
C GLU A 69 -4.85 -21.81 -5.59
N VAL A 70 -3.85 -21.78 -4.71
CA VAL A 70 -3.14 -20.56 -4.32
C VAL A 70 -1.91 -20.35 -5.19
N ASP A 71 -1.76 -19.12 -5.68
CA ASP A 71 -0.66 -18.70 -6.55
C ASP A 71 0.70 -18.59 -5.82
N ASP A 72 1.79 -18.64 -6.60
CA ASP A 72 3.16 -18.51 -6.08
C ASP A 72 3.42 -17.16 -5.37
N PRO A 73 2.94 -16.01 -5.88
CA PRO A 73 3.04 -14.73 -5.17
C PRO A 73 2.45 -14.78 -3.76
N THR A 74 1.33 -15.49 -3.55
CA THR A 74 0.78 -15.63 -2.21
C THR A 74 1.70 -16.45 -1.31
N ILE A 75 2.19 -17.61 -1.74
CA ILE A 75 3.13 -18.43 -0.96
C ILE A 75 4.39 -17.61 -0.61
N ARG A 76 4.93 -16.89 -1.59
CA ARG A 76 6.09 -15.99 -1.43
C ARG A 76 5.87 -14.96 -0.33
N ARG A 77 4.70 -14.32 -0.24
CA ARG A 77 4.41 -13.35 0.84
C ARG A 77 4.47 -13.99 2.23
N PHE A 78 3.97 -15.20 2.39
CA PHE A 78 4.06 -15.92 3.68
C PHE A 78 5.49 -16.32 4.03
N LEU A 79 6.29 -16.74 3.04
CA LEU A 79 7.73 -16.98 3.22
C LEU A 79 8.46 -15.70 3.66
N ARG A 80 8.29 -14.59 2.93
CA ARG A 80 8.89 -13.29 3.26
C ARG A 80 8.48 -12.81 4.66
N ALA A 81 7.23 -13.04 5.08
CA ALA A 81 6.76 -12.67 6.41
C ALA A 81 7.39 -13.48 7.55
N ARG A 82 8.00 -14.63 7.26
CA ARG A 82 8.72 -15.49 8.21
C ARG A 82 10.18 -15.69 7.84
N ASP A 83 10.76 -14.71 7.16
CA ASP A 83 12.19 -14.67 6.80
C ASP A 83 12.65 -15.96 6.09
N PHE A 84 11.76 -16.51 5.26
CA PHE A 84 11.93 -17.75 4.51
C PHE A 84 12.11 -19.02 5.36
N ASP A 85 11.73 -19.00 6.64
CA ASP A 85 11.55 -20.20 7.44
C ASP A 85 10.32 -20.97 6.94
N ILE A 86 10.55 -22.10 6.27
CA ILE A 86 9.52 -22.91 5.63
C ILE A 86 8.51 -23.43 6.66
N SER A 87 8.94 -23.83 7.85
CA SER A 87 8.07 -24.39 8.88
C SER A 87 7.12 -23.31 9.43
N GLN A 88 7.68 -22.16 9.81
CA GLN A 88 6.90 -21.04 10.34
C GLN A 88 5.97 -20.45 9.29
N ALA A 89 6.44 -20.30 8.04
CA ALA A 89 5.64 -19.82 6.92
C ALA A 89 4.47 -20.77 6.62
N SER A 90 4.74 -22.08 6.60
CA SER A 90 3.71 -23.11 6.41
C SER A 90 2.65 -23.09 7.50
N ALA A 91 3.06 -23.02 8.77
CA ALA A 91 2.14 -22.93 9.89
C ALA A 91 1.25 -21.67 9.81
N MET A 92 1.85 -20.52 9.47
CA MET A 92 1.10 -19.27 9.26
C MET A 92 0.12 -19.38 8.09
N PHE A 93 0.54 -19.97 6.97
CA PHE A 93 -0.28 -20.14 5.79
C PHE A 93 -1.47 -21.08 6.02
N LEU A 94 -1.26 -22.21 6.68
CA LEU A 94 -2.34 -23.14 7.03
C LEU A 94 -3.34 -22.50 8.00
N LYS A 95 -2.86 -21.70 8.97
CA LYS A 95 -3.73 -20.86 9.83
C LYS A 95 -4.56 -19.90 8.99
N TYR A 96 -3.95 -19.24 8.01
CA TYR A 96 -4.64 -18.36 7.08
C TYR A 96 -5.72 -19.08 6.27
N LEU A 97 -5.44 -20.24 5.67
CA LEU A 97 -6.44 -21.00 4.90
C LEU A 97 -7.65 -21.38 5.75
N LYS A 98 -7.40 -21.88 6.97
CA LYS A 98 -8.46 -22.19 7.94
C LYS A 98 -9.27 -20.96 8.32
N TRP A 99 -8.62 -19.83 8.57
CA TRP A 99 -9.29 -18.58 8.89
C TRP A 99 -10.11 -18.07 7.70
N ARG A 100 -9.57 -18.10 6.47
CA ARG A 100 -10.26 -17.62 5.28
C ARG A 100 -11.56 -18.39 5.03
N ARG A 101 -11.54 -19.72 5.15
CA ARG A 101 -12.74 -20.57 5.01
C ARG A 101 -13.83 -20.28 6.04
N THR A 102 -13.46 -19.91 7.27
CA THR A 102 -14.45 -19.66 8.34
C THR A 102 -14.91 -18.21 8.39
N PHE A 103 -14.01 -17.26 8.13
CA PHE A 103 -14.29 -15.83 8.23
C PHE A 103 -14.87 -15.26 6.93
N VAL A 104 -14.50 -15.82 5.77
CA VAL A 104 -14.95 -15.39 4.44
C VAL A 104 -15.47 -16.61 3.65
N PRO A 105 -16.53 -17.28 4.13
CA PRO A 105 -16.96 -18.57 3.59
C PRO A 105 -17.41 -18.50 2.13
N ASN A 106 -17.90 -17.34 1.68
CA ASN A 106 -18.33 -17.10 0.30
C ASN A 106 -17.19 -16.61 -0.60
N GLY A 107 -15.94 -16.64 -0.14
CA GLY A 107 -14.76 -16.12 -0.85
C GLY A 107 -14.60 -14.61 -0.79
N PHE A 108 -15.69 -13.85 -0.61
CA PHE A 108 -15.71 -12.40 -0.40
C PHE A 108 -16.62 -12.00 0.77
N ILE A 109 -16.47 -10.76 1.22
CA ILE A 109 -17.41 -10.07 2.12
C ILE A 109 -18.19 -9.07 1.26
N SER A 110 -19.51 -9.06 1.38
CA SER A 110 -20.39 -8.14 0.67
C SER A 110 -20.67 -6.88 1.49
N ALA A 111 -21.02 -5.76 0.83
CA ALA A 111 -21.37 -4.51 1.50
C ALA A 111 -22.58 -4.69 2.45
N SER A 112 -23.52 -5.57 2.12
CA SER A 112 -24.66 -5.92 2.97
C SER A 112 -24.31 -6.61 4.28
N GLU A 113 -23.09 -7.14 4.42
CA GLU A 113 -22.61 -7.75 5.67
C GLU A 113 -21.92 -6.75 6.59
N VAL A 114 -21.65 -5.54 6.10
CA VAL A 114 -20.97 -4.45 6.80
C VAL A 114 -21.68 -3.10 6.64
N PRO A 115 -23.03 -3.04 6.65
CA PRO A 115 -23.78 -1.86 6.26
C PRO A 115 -23.51 -0.66 7.17
N ASN A 116 -23.33 -0.88 8.47
CA ASN A 116 -23.09 0.21 9.42
C ASN A 116 -21.69 0.79 9.23
N GLN A 117 -20.72 -0.06 8.91
CA GLN A 117 -19.36 0.35 8.63
C GLN A 117 -19.24 1.10 7.30
N ILE A 118 -20.02 0.71 6.28
CA ILE A 118 -20.13 1.41 5.00
C ILE A 118 -20.80 2.77 5.18
N ALA A 119 -21.88 2.84 5.97
CA ALA A 119 -22.60 4.08 6.25
C ALA A 119 -21.73 5.17 6.90
N GLN A 120 -20.68 4.78 7.63
CA GLN A 120 -19.70 5.72 8.19
C GLN A 120 -18.86 6.43 7.12
N ASN A 121 -18.84 5.97 5.87
CA ASN A 121 -18.16 6.61 4.73
C ASN A 121 -16.70 7.02 5.04
N LYS A 122 -15.94 6.08 5.60
CA LYS A 122 -14.62 6.31 6.21
C LYS A 122 -13.45 5.73 5.44
N MET A 123 -13.68 5.06 4.33
CA MET A 123 -12.63 4.45 3.51
C MET A 123 -12.86 4.75 2.04
N PHE A 124 -11.78 5.10 1.35
CA PHE A 124 -11.77 5.50 -0.04
C PHE A 124 -10.61 4.82 -0.73
N LEU A 125 -10.81 4.42 -1.98
CA LEU A 125 -9.77 3.81 -2.79
C LEU A 125 -9.64 4.67 -4.03
N GLN A 126 -8.56 5.44 -4.16
CA GLN A 126 -8.36 6.25 -5.36
C GLN A 126 -6.89 6.64 -5.54
N GLY A 127 -6.41 6.57 -6.78
CA GLY A 127 -5.02 6.87 -7.13
C GLY A 127 -4.06 5.72 -6.88
N SER A 128 -2.83 5.93 -7.35
CA SER A 128 -1.67 5.08 -7.13
C SER A 128 -0.46 5.94 -6.82
N ASP A 129 0.49 5.41 -6.07
CA ASP A 129 1.77 6.06 -5.86
C ASP A 129 2.68 5.92 -7.10
N LYS A 130 3.84 6.57 -7.08
CA LYS A 130 4.84 6.54 -8.16
C LYS A 130 5.41 5.16 -8.46
N LYS A 131 5.17 4.16 -7.59
CA LYS A 131 5.56 2.76 -7.78
C LYS A 131 4.38 1.90 -8.25
N GLY A 132 3.27 2.51 -8.63
CA GLY A 132 2.06 1.84 -9.08
C GLY A 132 1.29 1.13 -7.96
N ARG A 133 1.58 1.40 -6.68
CA ARG A 133 0.85 0.82 -5.55
C ARG A 133 -0.46 1.58 -5.36
N PRO A 134 -1.64 0.92 -5.33
CA PRO A 134 -2.90 1.60 -5.10
C PRO A 134 -2.94 2.24 -3.72
N ILE A 135 -3.68 3.34 -3.60
CA ILE A 135 -3.82 4.12 -2.37
C ILE A 135 -5.15 3.81 -1.69
N ALA A 136 -5.09 3.46 -0.41
CA ALA A 136 -6.25 3.41 0.48
C ALA A 136 -6.22 4.61 1.44
N VAL A 137 -7.29 5.40 1.47
CA VAL A 137 -7.46 6.50 2.41
C VAL A 137 -8.49 6.11 3.46
N VAL A 138 -8.15 6.28 4.74
CA VAL A 138 -9.03 5.98 5.88
C VAL A 138 -9.17 7.23 6.75
N LEU A 139 -10.40 7.71 6.91
CA LEU A 139 -10.73 8.88 7.71
C LEU A 139 -11.09 8.45 9.14
N GLY A 140 -10.20 8.71 10.08
CA GLY A 140 -10.33 8.31 11.48
C GLY A 140 -11.47 9.01 12.21
N ASN A 141 -11.78 10.27 11.90
CA ASN A 141 -12.88 11.02 12.52
C ASN A 141 -14.28 10.47 12.19
N ARG A 142 -14.38 9.62 11.18
CA ARG A 142 -15.61 8.92 10.80
C ARG A 142 -15.67 7.51 11.36
N HIS A 143 -14.60 7.02 12.00
CA HIS A 143 -14.63 5.74 12.66
C HIS A 143 -15.36 5.86 14.01
N PHE A 144 -16.47 5.15 14.14
CA PHE A 144 -17.18 5.00 15.41
C PHE A 144 -17.25 3.52 15.79
N GLN A 145 -17.11 3.26 17.10
CA GLN A 145 -17.25 1.93 17.67
C GLN A 145 -18.67 1.42 17.41
N ASP A 146 -18.78 0.45 16.50
CA ASP A 146 -20.08 -0.09 16.10
C ASP A 146 -19.95 -1.58 15.78
N GLY A 147 -19.84 -2.38 16.85
CA GLY A 147 -19.71 -3.84 16.76
C GLY A 147 -18.35 -4.32 16.24
N LEU A 148 -17.51 -4.85 17.13
CA LEU A 148 -16.19 -5.37 16.75
C LEU A 148 -16.25 -6.47 15.67
N LYS A 149 -17.30 -7.28 15.65
CA LYS A 149 -17.48 -8.34 14.65
C LYS A 149 -17.66 -7.75 13.25
N GLU A 150 -18.57 -6.80 13.10
CA GLU A 150 -18.83 -6.14 11.81
C GLU A 150 -17.61 -5.31 11.39
N PHE A 151 -16.98 -4.59 12.32
CA PHE A 151 -15.74 -3.85 12.02
C PHE A 151 -14.63 -4.77 11.49
N LYS A 152 -14.40 -5.93 12.09
CA LYS A 152 -13.42 -6.91 11.56
C LYS A 152 -13.78 -7.40 10.15
N ARG A 153 -15.07 -7.60 9.85
CA ARG A 153 -15.53 -7.91 8.49
C ARG A 153 -15.26 -6.75 7.54
N PHE A 154 -15.48 -5.51 7.98
CA PHE A 154 -15.20 -4.32 7.20
C PHE A 154 -13.71 -4.14 6.90
N VAL A 155 -12.82 -4.44 7.84
CA VAL A 155 -11.37 -4.44 7.59
C VAL A 155 -11.02 -5.41 6.47
N VAL A 156 -11.57 -6.64 6.50
CA VAL A 156 -11.34 -7.64 5.45
C VAL A 156 -11.94 -7.21 4.10
N TYR A 157 -13.16 -6.67 4.12
CA TYR A 157 -13.79 -6.06 2.94
C TYR A 157 -12.88 -4.99 2.31
N GLY A 158 -12.39 -4.06 3.14
CA GLY A 158 -11.52 -2.97 2.71
C GLY A 158 -10.20 -3.45 2.14
N LEU A 159 -9.54 -4.39 2.82
CA LEU A 159 -8.27 -4.96 2.38
C LEU A 159 -8.43 -5.75 1.07
N ASP A 160 -9.48 -6.56 0.93
CA ASP A 160 -9.72 -7.34 -0.29
C ASP A 160 -10.00 -6.42 -1.48
N LYS A 161 -10.82 -5.38 -1.31
CA LYS A 161 -11.08 -4.36 -2.34
C LYS A 161 -9.83 -3.58 -2.72
N THR A 162 -8.97 -3.27 -1.74
CA THR A 162 -7.67 -2.63 -1.99
C THR A 162 -6.76 -3.56 -2.78
N CYS A 163 -6.69 -4.84 -2.39
CA CYS A 163 -5.86 -5.84 -3.07
C CYS A 163 -6.33 -6.10 -4.51
N ALA A 164 -7.64 -6.04 -4.77
CA ALA A 164 -8.19 -6.19 -6.12
C ALA A 164 -7.78 -5.06 -7.09
N ARG A 165 -7.27 -3.94 -6.57
CA ARG A 165 -6.74 -2.82 -7.38
C ARG A 165 -5.24 -2.89 -7.62
N ILE A 166 -4.56 -3.88 -7.05
CA ILE A 166 -3.12 -4.03 -7.23
C ILE A 166 -2.87 -4.52 -8.67
N PRO A 167 -2.09 -3.78 -9.49
CA PRO A 167 -1.84 -4.17 -10.87
C PRO A 167 -0.96 -5.43 -10.95
N PRO A 168 -0.96 -6.14 -12.09
CA PRO A 168 -0.01 -7.23 -12.34
C PRO A 168 1.44 -6.78 -12.13
N GLY A 169 2.26 -7.63 -11.52
CA GLY A 169 3.65 -7.31 -11.17
C GLY A 169 3.82 -6.49 -9.88
N GLN A 170 2.74 -6.01 -9.27
CA GLN A 170 2.75 -5.38 -7.96
C GLN A 170 2.12 -6.30 -6.91
N GLU A 171 2.56 -6.19 -5.65
CA GLU A 171 2.02 -6.99 -4.54
C GLU A 171 1.46 -6.14 -3.40
N LYS A 172 1.76 -4.84 -3.40
CA LYS A 172 1.58 -3.94 -2.25
C LYS A 172 0.64 -2.78 -2.55
N PHE A 173 0.04 -2.25 -1.49
CA PHE A 173 -0.69 -0.98 -1.48
C PHE A 173 -0.05 0.00 -0.49
N ILE A 174 -0.38 1.28 -0.58
CA ILE A 174 -0.07 2.27 0.46
C ILE A 174 -1.35 2.77 1.13
N ALA A 175 -1.24 3.26 2.36
CA ALA A 175 -2.37 3.77 3.12
C ALA A 175 -2.13 5.20 3.62
N ILE A 176 -3.17 6.02 3.63
CA ILE A 176 -3.21 7.32 4.31
C ILE A 176 -4.26 7.20 5.42
N GLY A 177 -3.81 7.20 6.68
CA GLY A 177 -4.66 7.31 7.85
C GLY A 177 -4.78 8.76 8.28
N ASP A 178 -5.93 9.36 8.02
CA ASP A 178 -6.20 10.75 8.32
C ASP A 178 -6.91 10.90 9.65
N LEU A 179 -6.31 11.67 10.55
CA LEU A 179 -6.81 11.88 11.90
C LEU A 179 -7.35 13.30 12.10
N GLU A 180 -7.59 14.05 11.02
CA GLU A 180 -8.21 15.37 11.11
C GLU A 180 -9.59 15.28 11.77
N GLY A 181 -9.79 16.01 12.87
CA GLY A 181 -11.02 15.97 13.66
C GLY A 181 -11.23 14.67 14.45
N TRP A 182 -10.26 13.76 14.49
CA TRP A 182 -10.33 12.57 15.33
C TRP A 182 -10.33 12.95 16.82
N GLY A 183 -11.23 12.35 17.59
CA GLY A 183 -11.36 12.62 19.03
C GLY A 183 -11.68 11.38 19.87
N TYR A 184 -12.05 11.60 21.14
CA TYR A 184 -12.33 10.52 22.09
C TYR A 184 -13.43 9.57 21.63
N SER A 185 -14.50 10.07 21.01
CA SER A 185 -15.60 9.26 20.46
C SER A 185 -15.16 8.34 19.31
N ASN A 186 -14.04 8.65 18.65
CA ASN A 186 -13.47 7.85 17.57
C ASN A 186 -12.41 6.87 18.06
N SER A 187 -12.03 6.91 19.34
CA SER A 187 -10.96 6.08 19.86
C SER A 187 -11.40 4.64 20.10
N ASP A 188 -11.10 3.74 19.16
CA ASP A 188 -11.42 2.32 19.25
C ASP A 188 -10.16 1.44 19.36
N ILE A 189 -9.56 1.38 20.55
CA ILE A 189 -8.37 0.54 20.79
C ILE A 189 -8.64 -0.93 20.43
N ARG A 190 -9.85 -1.45 20.73
CA ARG A 190 -10.20 -2.84 20.44
C ARG A 190 -10.32 -3.10 18.94
N GLY A 191 -10.95 -2.17 18.23
CA GLY A 191 -10.99 -2.13 16.77
C GLY A 191 -9.57 -2.11 16.18
N TYR A 192 -8.74 -1.15 16.59
CA TYR A 192 -7.38 -1.01 16.07
C TYR A 192 -6.55 -2.28 16.24
N LEU A 193 -6.59 -2.91 17.42
CA LEU A 193 -5.93 -4.20 17.66
C LEU A 193 -6.53 -5.32 16.81
N GLY A 194 -7.85 -5.31 16.59
CA GLY A 194 -8.52 -6.24 15.69
C GLY A 194 -8.09 -6.10 14.23
N ALA A 195 -7.99 -4.86 13.73
CA ALA A 195 -7.53 -4.55 12.38
C ALA A 195 -6.05 -4.92 12.20
N LEU A 196 -5.22 -4.57 13.18
CA LEU A 196 -3.79 -4.90 13.21
C LEU A 196 -3.57 -6.40 13.17
N SER A 197 -4.30 -7.16 13.99
CA SER A 197 -4.21 -8.63 13.98
C SER A 197 -4.60 -9.21 12.60
N ILE A 198 -5.63 -8.68 11.95
CA ILE A 198 -6.02 -9.13 10.60
C ILE A 198 -4.91 -8.83 9.59
N LEU A 199 -4.37 -7.61 9.59
CA LEU A 199 -3.33 -7.18 8.67
C LEU A 199 -2.08 -8.06 8.80
N GLN A 200 -1.60 -8.26 10.02
CA GLN A 200 -0.33 -8.97 10.29
C GLN A 200 -0.45 -10.50 10.12
N ASP A 201 -1.60 -11.09 10.46
CA ASP A 201 -1.77 -12.55 10.41
C ASP A 201 -2.22 -13.05 9.03
N TYR A 202 -3.00 -12.26 8.30
CA TYR A 202 -3.72 -12.74 7.10
C TYR A 202 -3.44 -11.95 5.82
N TYR A 203 -2.80 -10.78 5.91
CA TYR A 203 -2.37 -9.98 4.76
C TYR A 203 -0.86 -9.70 4.80
N PRO A 204 -0.01 -10.72 5.00
CA PRO A 204 1.43 -10.53 5.09
C PRO A 204 1.97 -9.85 3.83
N GLU A 205 2.94 -8.95 4.04
CA GLU A 205 3.64 -8.23 2.97
C GLU A 205 2.76 -7.42 2.02
N ARG A 206 1.49 -7.13 2.35
CA ARG A 206 0.61 -6.29 1.52
C ARG A 206 0.80 -4.79 1.74
N LEU A 207 1.07 -4.35 2.97
CA LEU A 207 1.32 -2.92 3.24
C LEU A 207 2.72 -2.53 2.77
N GLY A 208 2.79 -1.52 1.90
CA GLY A 208 4.04 -0.90 1.44
C GLY A 208 4.50 0.23 2.36
N LYS A 209 3.62 1.22 2.62
CA LYS A 209 3.85 2.38 3.48
C LYS A 209 2.50 2.88 4.03
N MET A 210 2.48 3.40 5.25
CA MET A 210 1.31 4.02 5.87
C MET A 210 1.67 5.42 6.35
N PHE A 211 1.03 6.43 5.79
CA PHE A 211 1.12 7.81 6.23
C PHE A 211 0.05 8.07 7.28
N ILE A 212 0.44 8.57 8.44
CA ILE A 212 -0.48 9.09 9.46
C ILE A 212 -0.42 10.61 9.38
N VAL A 213 -1.54 11.22 9.02
CA VAL A 213 -1.64 12.67 8.77
C VAL A 213 -2.60 13.30 9.77
N HIS A 214 -2.41 14.59 10.07
CA HIS A 214 -3.26 15.34 10.99
C HIS A 214 -3.43 14.72 12.39
N ALA A 215 -2.43 13.95 12.86
CA ALA A 215 -2.49 13.30 14.15
C ALA A 215 -2.58 14.33 15.30
N PRO A 216 -3.70 14.38 16.06
CA PRO A 216 -3.79 15.28 17.20
C PRO A 216 -2.89 14.76 18.34
N LEU A 217 -2.37 15.66 19.19
CA LEU A 217 -1.46 15.26 20.28
C LEU A 217 -2.04 14.17 21.19
N VAL A 218 -3.36 14.19 21.44
CA VAL A 218 -4.06 13.18 22.24
C VAL A 218 -4.01 11.77 21.61
N PHE A 219 -3.91 11.66 20.28
CA PHE A 219 -3.76 10.38 19.59
C PHE A 219 -2.47 9.65 20.02
N MET A 220 -1.42 10.39 20.39
CA MET A 220 -0.15 9.79 20.82
C MET A 220 -0.29 8.92 22.08
N THR A 221 -1.29 9.19 22.93
CA THR A 221 -1.61 8.32 24.07
C THR A 221 -2.14 6.97 23.60
N VAL A 222 -3.05 6.97 22.63
CA VAL A 222 -3.57 5.73 22.02
C VAL A 222 -2.47 5.00 21.25
N TRP A 223 -1.65 5.74 20.50
CA TRP A 223 -0.51 5.18 19.78
C TRP A 223 0.43 4.41 20.70
N LYS A 224 0.77 4.95 21.88
CA LYS A 224 1.60 4.25 22.88
C LYS A 224 1.00 2.93 23.36
N ILE A 225 -0.33 2.80 23.38
CA ILE A 225 -1.03 1.57 23.76
C ILE A 225 -0.99 0.55 22.62
N VAL A 226 -1.19 0.99 21.37
CA VAL A 226 -1.24 0.11 20.20
C VAL A 226 0.16 -0.31 19.72
N TYR A 227 1.14 0.58 19.81
CA TYR A 227 2.50 0.40 19.28
C TYR A 227 3.21 -0.90 19.70
N PRO A 228 3.13 -1.37 20.96
CA PRO A 228 3.74 -2.63 21.37
C PRO A 228 3.24 -3.86 20.61
N PHE A 229 2.01 -3.82 20.09
CA PHE A 229 1.38 -4.93 19.36
C PHE A 229 1.73 -4.94 17.86
N ILE A 230 2.36 -3.88 17.35
CA ILE A 230 2.75 -3.75 15.95
C ILE A 230 4.06 -4.52 15.73
N ASP A 231 4.09 -5.39 14.73
CA ASP A 231 5.30 -6.11 14.36
C ASP A 231 6.39 -5.15 13.80
N ASN A 232 7.65 -5.57 13.90
CA ASN A 232 8.78 -4.71 13.53
C ASN A 232 8.81 -4.33 12.03
N LYS A 233 8.30 -5.19 11.12
CA LYS A 233 8.23 -4.87 9.70
C LYS A 233 7.15 -3.82 9.44
N THR A 234 6.01 -3.91 10.12
CA THR A 234 4.93 -2.91 10.02
C THR A 234 5.34 -1.57 10.66
N LYS A 235 6.01 -1.56 11.81
CA LYS A 235 6.51 -0.32 12.45
C LYS A 235 7.37 0.53 11.50
N LYS A 236 8.26 -0.11 10.74
CA LYS A 236 9.15 0.57 9.78
C LYS A 236 8.41 1.22 8.60
N LYS A 237 7.16 0.85 8.35
CA LYS A 237 6.34 1.35 7.23
C LYS A 237 5.49 2.55 7.62
N ILE A 238 5.36 2.84 8.92
CA ILE A 238 4.46 3.88 9.43
C ILE A 238 5.24 5.20 9.54
N VAL A 239 4.71 6.23 8.89
CA VAL A 239 5.31 7.56 8.83
C VAL A 239 4.28 8.57 9.34
N PHE A 240 4.59 9.24 10.45
CA PHE A 240 3.81 10.39 10.89
C PHE A 240 4.26 11.62 10.11
N VAL A 241 3.31 12.31 9.48
CA VAL A 241 3.58 13.48 8.64
C VAL A 241 3.18 14.74 9.40
N GLU A 242 4.10 15.70 9.50
CA GLU A 242 3.81 17.00 10.09
C GLU A 242 2.87 17.82 9.18
N ASN A 243 1.85 18.48 9.74
CA ASN A 243 0.84 19.19 8.96
C ASN A 243 1.44 20.20 7.96
N LYS A 244 2.50 20.94 8.36
CA LYS A 244 3.18 21.92 7.49
C LYS A 244 3.91 21.28 6.30
N MET A 245 4.23 19.99 6.38
CA MET A 245 4.93 19.21 5.34
C MET A 245 3.99 18.23 4.62
N LEU A 246 2.67 18.26 4.92
CA LEU A 246 1.74 17.24 4.45
C LEU A 246 1.79 17.03 2.94
N LYS A 247 1.53 18.09 2.17
CA LYS A 247 1.50 18.01 0.71
C LYS A 247 2.87 17.62 0.16
N SER A 248 3.95 18.26 0.62
CA SER A 248 5.30 17.98 0.09
C SER A 248 5.75 16.54 0.35
N THR A 249 5.55 16.02 1.56
CA THR A 249 5.89 14.62 1.90
C THR A 249 5.06 13.62 1.10
N LEU A 250 3.76 13.85 0.90
CA LEU A 250 2.96 12.95 0.07
C LEU A 250 3.38 13.01 -1.41
N LEU A 251 3.74 14.19 -1.92
CA LEU A 251 4.21 14.38 -3.29
C LEU A 251 5.59 13.76 -3.58
N GLU A 252 6.38 13.42 -2.55
CA GLU A 252 7.60 12.63 -2.74
C GLU A 252 7.28 11.26 -3.33
N GLU A 253 6.16 10.65 -2.90
CA GLU A 253 5.81 9.27 -3.22
C GLU A 253 4.60 9.15 -4.18
N ILE A 254 3.75 10.17 -4.27
CA ILE A 254 2.51 10.17 -5.05
C ILE A 254 2.53 11.34 -6.03
N ASP A 255 2.23 11.10 -7.30
CA ASP A 255 2.10 12.20 -8.26
C ASP A 255 0.90 13.10 -7.93
N GLU A 256 1.00 14.40 -8.21
CA GLU A 256 -0.05 15.37 -7.84
C GLU A 256 -1.41 15.03 -8.47
N SER A 257 -1.41 14.48 -9.70
CA SER A 257 -2.60 13.99 -10.39
C SER A 257 -3.23 12.74 -9.76
N GLN A 258 -2.45 12.01 -8.95
CA GLN A 258 -2.88 10.80 -8.25
C GLN A 258 -3.21 11.05 -6.77
N LEU A 259 -2.78 12.19 -6.22
CA LEU A 259 -3.00 12.55 -4.84
C LEU A 259 -4.44 13.08 -4.64
N PRO A 260 -5.15 12.65 -3.58
CA PRO A 260 -6.46 13.20 -3.28
C PRO A 260 -6.50 14.72 -3.11
N GLU A 261 -7.57 15.36 -3.58
CA GLU A 261 -7.77 16.82 -3.49
C GLU A 261 -7.67 17.35 -2.05
N ILE A 262 -8.16 16.57 -1.07
CA ILE A 262 -8.11 16.94 0.36
C ILE A 262 -6.68 17.03 0.91
N TYR A 263 -5.69 16.50 0.20
CA TYR A 263 -4.26 16.60 0.53
C TYR A 263 -3.51 17.56 -0.41
N GLY A 264 -4.25 18.34 -1.20
CA GLY A 264 -3.72 19.31 -2.14
C GLY A 264 -3.30 18.72 -3.48
N GLY A 265 -3.78 17.52 -3.83
CA GLY A 265 -3.65 16.96 -5.18
C GLY A 265 -4.83 17.32 -6.09
N GLN A 266 -5.07 16.53 -7.14
CA GLN A 266 -6.11 16.76 -8.15
C GLN A 266 -7.14 15.63 -8.25
N LEU A 267 -7.00 14.57 -7.44
CA LEU A 267 -7.82 13.38 -7.58
C LEU A 267 -9.03 13.41 -6.61
N PRO A 268 -10.28 13.34 -7.09
CA PRO A 268 -11.44 13.33 -6.21
C PRO A 268 -11.52 11.99 -5.45
N LEU A 269 -11.98 12.04 -4.20
CA LEU A 269 -12.19 10.81 -3.42
C LEU A 269 -13.43 10.04 -3.89
N VAL A 270 -13.30 8.73 -4.03
CA VAL A 270 -14.39 7.80 -4.34
C VAL A 270 -14.57 6.82 -3.18
N PRO A 271 -15.76 6.79 -2.52
CA PRO A 271 -16.06 5.82 -1.47
C PRO A 271 -15.86 4.38 -1.95
N ILE A 272 -15.44 3.51 -1.03
CA ILE A 272 -15.20 2.07 -1.26
C ILE A 272 -16.44 1.24 -1.60
#